data_AF-A0A1C0SB10-F1
#
_entry.id   AF-A0A1C0SB10-F1
#
_cell.length_a   1.000
_cell.length_b   1.000
_cell.length_c   1.000
_cell.angle_alpha   90.00
_cell.angle_beta   90.00
_cell.angle_gamma   90.00
#
_symmetry.space_group_name_H-M   'P 1'
#
loop_
_entity.id
_entity.type
_entity.pdbx_description
1 polymer ?
#
loop_
_entity_poly.entity_id
_entity_poly.type
_entity_poly.pdbx_seq_one_letter_code
_entity_poly.pdbx_strand_id
1 'polypeptide(L)' 'MSDFLTGFAFFLIIEGLVYALAPLVLVEMAKRLPYVPEHQLRLAGLVCVAAGVGLVWLLRG' A
#
# COMPACT_ATOMS: atom_id res chain seq x y z
N MET A 1 -20.43 -5.80 5.78
CA MET A 1 -20.53 -4.49 5.07
C MET A 1 -19.77 -3.42 5.82
N SER A 2 -19.89 -3.35 7.15
CA SER A 2 -19.08 -2.51 8.03
C SER A 2 -17.56 -2.78 7.94
N ASP A 3 -17.13 -4.04 7.86
CA ASP A 3 -15.70 -4.38 7.82
C ASP A 3 -14.94 -3.78 6.63
N PHE A 4 -15.60 -3.70 5.46
CA PHE A 4 -15.00 -3.11 4.27
C PHE A 4 -14.82 -1.60 4.44
N LEU A 5 -15.84 -0.93 4.97
CA LEU A 5 -15.79 0.50 5.26
C LEU A 5 -14.74 0.82 6.33
N THR A 6 -14.63 -0.01 7.37
CA THR A 6 -13.60 0.11 8.40
C THR A 6 -12.20 -0.09 7.81
N GLY A 7 -12.00 -1.11 6.96
CA GLY A 7 -10.73 -1.31 6.27
C GLY A 7 -10.35 -0.12 5.38
N PHE A 8 -11.32 0.47 4.67
CA PHE A 8 -11.11 1.66 3.86
C PHE A 8 -10.77 2.90 4.71
N ALA A 9 -11.42 3.07 5.86
CA ALA A 9 -11.09 4.15 6.80
C ALA A 9 -9.65 4.01 7.32
N PHE A 10 -9.22 2.79 7.68
CA PHE A 10 -7.83 2.55 8.08
C PHE A 10 -6.83 2.83 6.96
N PHE A 11 -7.14 2.42 5.73
CA PHE A 11 -6.31 2.73 4.56
C PHE A 11 -6.10 4.25 4.42
N LEU A 12 -7.17 5.04 4.49
CA LEU A 12 -7.11 6.51 4.45
C LEU A 12 -6.30 7.11 5.60
N ILE A 13 -6.46 6.59 6.82
CA ILE A 13 -5.70 7.04 7.99
C ILE A 13 -4.20 6.81 7.78
N ILE A 14 -3.82 5.60 7.33
CA ILE A 14 -2.43 5.23 7.11
C ILE A 14 -1.84 6.09 5.99
N GLU A 15 -2.49 6.17 4.83
CA GLU A 15 -2.07 7.03 3.72
C GLU A 15 -1.89 8.50 4.18
N GLY A 16 -2.90 9.06 4.85
CA GLY A 16 -2.87 10.43 5.38
C GLY A 16 -1.72 10.69 6.35
N LEU A 17 -1.41 9.72 7.23
CA LEU A 17 -0.27 9.77 8.14
C LEU A 17 1.06 9.81 7.39
N VAL A 18 1.22 9.00 6.34
CA VAL A 18 2.44 9.00 5.52
C VAL A 18 2.60 10.35 4.83
N TYR A 19 1.54 10.93 4.27
CA TYR A 19 1.56 12.28 3.69
C TYR A 19 1.94 13.36 4.72
N ALA A 20 1.44 13.26 5.95
CA ALA A 20 1.68 14.26 7.00
C ALA A 20 3.08 14.16 7.62
N LEU A 21 3.57 12.95 7.89
CA LEU A 21 4.84 12.71 8.58
C LEU A 21 6.05 12.75 7.64
N ALA A 22 5.91 12.25 6.41
CA ALA A 22 7.02 12.06 5.49
C ALA A 22 6.70 12.52 4.05
N PRO A 23 6.21 13.76 3.84
CA PRO A 23 5.85 14.24 2.50
C PRO A 23 7.04 14.24 1.53
N LEU A 24 8.25 14.53 2.02
CA LEU A 24 9.46 14.56 1.20
C LEU A 24 9.81 13.18 0.62
N VAL A 25 9.63 12.12 1.41
CA VAL A 25 9.94 10.74 0.99
C VAL A 25 9.00 10.32 -0.13
N LEU A 26 7.70 10.62 0.00
CA LEU A 26 6.71 10.34 -1.03
C LEU A 26 7.00 11.05 -2.35
N VAL A 27 7.35 12.33 -2.29
CA VAL A 27 7.70 13.11 -3.48
C VAL A 27 8.96 12.54 -4.16
N GLU A 28 9.96 12.15 -3.37
CA GLU A 28 11.19 11.55 -3.90
C GLU A 28 10.93 10.17 -4.53
N MET A 29 10.08 9.34 -3.92
CA MET A 29 9.62 8.08 -4.50
C MET A 29 8.87 8.31 -5.82
N ALA A 30 7.97 9.30 -5.86
CA ALA A 30 7.22 9.68 -7.07
C ALA A 30 8.13 10.12 -8.22
N LYS A 31 9.25 10.80 -7.93
CA LYS A 31 10.24 11.16 -8.94
C LYS A 31 11.01 9.97 -9.49
N ARG A 32 11.14 8.89 -8.70
CA ARG A 32 11.86 7.67 -9.10
C ARG A 32 10.98 6.70 -9.89
N LEU A 33 9.66 6.76 -9.70
CA LEU A 33 8.65 5.94 -10.39
C LEU A 33 8.84 5.83 -11.91
N PRO A 34 9.13 6.91 -12.67
CA PRO A 34 9.37 6.84 -14.12
C PRO A 34 10.61 6.04 -14.53
N TYR A 35 11.58 5.89 -13.61
CA TYR A 35 12.81 5.15 -13.85
C TYR A 35 12.72 3.68 -13.42
N VAL A 36 11.62 3.29 -12.75
CA VAL A 36 11.39 1.90 -12.35
C VAL A 36 10.74 1.16 -13.51
N PRO A 37 11.29 0.02 -13.95
CA PRO A 37 10.68 -0.76 -15.03
C PRO A 37 9.31 -1.29 -14.60
N GLU A 38 8.33 -1.20 -15.51
CA GLU A 38 6.94 -1.61 -15.24
C GLU A 38 6.83 -3.05 -14.73
N HIS A 39 7.67 -3.95 -15.21
CA HIS A 39 7.69 -5.35 -14.77
C HIS A 39 7.97 -5.47 -13.26
N GLN A 40 8.89 -4.66 -12.74
CA GLN A 40 9.25 -4.67 -11.33
C GLN A 40 8.12 -4.06 -10.47
N LEU A 41 7.46 -3.00 -10.95
CA LEU A 41 6.26 -2.45 -10.33
C LEU A 41 5.12 -3.48 -10.25
N ARG A 42 4.86 -4.22 -11.34
CA ARG A 42 3.83 -5.27 -11.37
C ARG A 42 4.17 -6.41 -10.41
N LEU A 43 5.43 -6.85 -10.38
CA LEU A 43 5.86 -7.92 -9.48
C LEU A 43 5.72 -7.48 -8.01
N ALA A 44 6.18 -6.27 -7.68
CA ALA A 44 6.04 -5.70 -6.33
C ALA A 44 4.56 -5.61 -5.92
N GLY A 45 3.70 -5.12 -6.80
CA GLY A 45 2.25 -5.07 -6.56
C GLY A 45 1.65 -6.47 -6.33
N LEU A 46 2.02 -7.45 -7.15
CA LEU A 46 1.57 -8.84 -7.00
C LEU A 46 1.99 -9.43 -5.64
N VAL A 47 3.25 -9.22 -5.25
CA VAL A 47 3.79 -9.70 -3.97
C VAL A 47 3.04 -9.04 -2.80
N CYS A 48 2.81 -7.72 -2.85
CA CYS A 48 2.05 -7.00 -1.84
C CYS A 48 0.61 -7.54 -1.70
N VAL A 49 -0.08 -7.78 -2.82
CA VAL A 49 -1.43 -8.36 -2.81
C VAL A 49 -1.41 -9.77 -2.23
N ALA A 50 -0.50 -10.63 -2.68
CA ALA A 50 -0.39 -12.00 -2.19
C ALA A 50 -0.08 -12.05 -0.69
N ALA A 51 0.85 -11.21 -0.21
CA ALA A 51 1.17 -11.09 1.22
C ALA A 51 -0.02 -10.57 2.02
N GLY A 52 -0.73 -9.55 1.52
CA GLY A 52 -1.93 -9.00 2.17
C GLY A 52 -3.04 -10.05 2.32
N VAL A 53 -3.31 -10.83 1.28
CA VAL A 53 -4.28 -11.94 1.35
C VAL A 53 -3.81 -13.02 2.33
N GLY A 54 -2.52 -13.38 2.30
CA GLY A 54 -1.94 -14.34 3.24
C GLY A 54 -2.05 -13.90 4.70
N LEU A 55 -1.79 -12.62 4.99
CA LEU A 55 -1.95 -12.05 6.34
C LEU A 55 -3.41 -12.06 6.80
N VAL A 56 -4.36 -11.69 5.94
CA VAL A 56 -5.78 -11.77 6.28
C VAL A 56 -6.17 -13.22 6.57
N TRP A 57 -5.67 -14.18 5.80
CA TRP A 57 -5.94 -15.60 6.02
C TRP A 57 -5.33 -16.11 7.32
N LEU A 58 -4.13 -15.67 7.70
CA LEU A 58 -3.50 -16.02 8.98
C LEU A 58 -4.18 -15.39 10.21
N LEU A 59 -4.76 -14.19 10.05
CA LEU A 59 -5.40 -13.47 11.15
C LEU A 59 -6.89 -13.84 11.33
N ARG A 60 -7.55 -14.31 10.26
CA ARG A 60 -8.97 -14.72 10.27
C ARG A 60 -9.20 -16.23 10.16
N GLY A 61 -8.19 -17.01 9.78
CA GLY A 61 -8.21 -18.48 9.78
C GLY A 61 -7.81 -19.03 11.14
#